data_AF-A0A7J8LR89-F1
#
_entry.id   AF-A0A7J8LR89-F1
#
_cell.length_a   1.000
_cell.length_b   1.000
_cell.length_c   1.000
_cell.angle_alpha   90.00
_cell.angle_beta   90.00
_cell.angle_gamma   90.00
#
_symmetry.space_group_name_H-M   'P 1'
#
loop_
_entity.id
_entity.type
_entity.pdbx_description
1 polymer ?
#
loop_
_entity_poly.entity_id
_entity_poly.type
_entity_poly.pdbx_seq_one_letter_code
_entity_poly.pdbx_strand_id
1 'polypeptide(L)'
;MRGLEASVIETFPTMVYSEVKVHKIGKGALECAVCLNEFEDDETLRLIPKCNHVFHAECIDPWLASHVTCPVCRANLATQPGDPVSQPTELDNTVIELDLEAQNNDNDLEIREERRENQNIDTINSDVEAQGLFHESTKLAPTSDEGT
;
A
#
# COMPACT_ATOMS: atom_id res chain seq x y z
N MET A 1 -23.45 -14.89 -25.94
CA MET A 1 -24.01 -13.90 -25.02
C MET A 1 -23.43 -12.55 -25.44
N ARG A 2 -24.21 -11.47 -25.46
CA ARG A 2 -23.71 -10.14 -25.84
C ARG A 2 -23.26 -9.43 -24.55
N GLY A 3 -22.03 -8.95 -24.50
CA GLY A 3 -21.53 -8.15 -23.37
C GLY A 3 -21.96 -6.68 -23.46
N LEU A 4 -21.29 -5.83 -22.67
CA LEU A 4 -21.47 -4.39 -22.74
C LEU A 4 -20.78 -3.81 -23.98
N GLU A 5 -21.34 -2.72 -24.50
CA GLU A 5 -20.70 -1.93 -25.55
C GLU A 5 -19.46 -1.23 -24.99
N ALA A 6 -18.39 -1.14 -25.78
CA ALA A 6 -17.12 -0.55 -25.37
C ALA A 6 -17.30 0.89 -24.84
N SER A 7 -18.13 1.69 -25.48
CA SER A 7 -18.42 3.06 -25.04
C SER A 7 -19.06 3.13 -23.65
N VAL A 8 -19.77 2.09 -23.19
CA VAL A 8 -20.29 2.03 -21.81
C VAL A 8 -19.17 1.66 -20.85
N ILE A 9 -18.33 0.69 -21.21
CA ILE A 9 -17.19 0.27 -20.38
C ILE A 9 -16.24 1.45 -20.15
N GLU A 10 -15.96 2.25 -21.18
CA GLU A 10 -15.11 3.44 -21.11
C GLU A 10 -15.64 4.52 -20.14
N THR A 11 -16.94 4.56 -19.86
CA THR A 11 -17.49 5.49 -18.85
C THR A 11 -17.20 5.08 -17.41
N PHE A 12 -16.73 3.85 -17.18
CA PHE A 12 -16.43 3.39 -15.84
C PHE A 12 -15.15 4.09 -15.34
N PRO A 13 -15.13 4.57 -14.09
CA PRO A 13 -13.98 5.29 -13.56
C PRO A 13 -12.69 4.46 -13.62
N THR A 14 -11.60 5.10 -14.02
CA THR A 14 -10.24 4.55 -14.02
C THR A 14 -9.33 5.36 -13.11
N MET A 15 -8.28 4.71 -12.63
CA MET A 15 -7.36 5.26 -11.64
C MET A 15 -6.02 4.52 -11.70
N VAL A 16 -4.95 5.17 -11.28
CA VAL A 16 -3.63 4.53 -11.12
C VAL A 16 -3.49 4.02 -9.69
N TYR A 17 -3.04 2.79 -9.50
CA TYR A 17 -2.99 2.18 -8.16
C TYR A 17 -2.13 2.97 -7.16
N SER A 18 -0.96 3.47 -7.57
CA SER A 18 -0.08 4.26 -6.70
C SER A 18 -0.74 5.52 -6.12
N GLU A 19 -1.69 6.13 -6.84
CA GLU A 19 -2.40 7.33 -6.39
C GLU A 19 -3.39 7.02 -5.26
N VAL A 20 -3.77 5.75 -5.11
CA VAL A 20 -4.93 5.36 -4.31
C VAL A 20 -4.68 4.29 -3.27
N LYS A 21 -3.54 3.60 -3.33
CA LYS A 21 -3.16 2.55 -2.36
C LYS A 21 -3.21 3.02 -0.90
N VAL A 22 -2.95 4.30 -0.65
CA VAL A 22 -3.05 4.93 0.68
C VAL A 22 -4.48 4.99 1.25
N HIS A 23 -5.50 4.90 0.40
CA HIS A 23 -6.92 5.03 0.78
C HIS A 23 -7.65 3.68 0.83
N LYS A 24 -6.96 2.54 0.67
CA LYS A 24 -7.57 1.19 0.62
C LYS A 24 -8.83 1.13 -0.26
N ILE A 25 -8.67 1.43 -1.55
CA ILE A 25 -9.82 1.57 -2.45
C ILE A 25 -10.46 0.22 -2.78
N GLY A 26 -11.77 0.14 -2.60
CA GLY A 26 -12.59 -1.03 -2.92
C GLY A 26 -12.89 -1.92 -1.71
N LYS A 27 -13.92 -2.76 -1.85
CA LYS A 27 -14.45 -3.61 -0.76
C LYS A 27 -13.63 -4.88 -0.44
N GLY A 28 -12.40 -5.03 -0.95
CA GLY A 28 -11.50 -6.04 -0.40
C GLY A 28 -10.69 -6.90 -1.37
N ALA A 29 -9.80 -6.30 -2.17
CA ALA A 29 -8.66 -7.04 -2.69
C ALA A 29 -7.54 -6.08 -3.07
N LEU A 30 -6.30 -6.40 -2.69
CA LEU A 30 -5.08 -5.80 -3.26
C LEU A 30 -4.63 -6.55 -4.53
N GLU A 31 -5.53 -7.37 -5.08
CA GLU A 31 -5.32 -8.24 -6.22
C GLU A 31 -6.50 -8.17 -7.19
N CYS A 32 -6.23 -8.48 -8.45
CA CYS A 32 -7.23 -8.56 -9.50
C CYS A 32 -7.85 -9.96 -9.53
N ALA A 33 -9.15 -10.09 -9.25
CA ALA A 33 -9.82 -11.39 -9.26
C ALA A 33 -9.98 -12.03 -10.66
N VAL A 34 -9.50 -11.38 -11.73
CA VAL A 34 -9.50 -11.93 -13.10
C VAL A 34 -8.17 -12.61 -13.42
N CYS A 35 -7.03 -11.95 -13.18
CA CYS A 35 -5.69 -12.51 -13.43
C CYS A 35 -5.04 -13.13 -12.19
N LEU A 36 -5.60 -12.88 -11.00
CA LEU A 36 -5.11 -13.33 -9.69
C LEU A 36 -3.72 -12.79 -9.33
N ASN A 37 -3.33 -11.65 -9.90
CA ASN A 37 -2.10 -10.93 -9.56
C ASN A 37 -2.41 -9.74 -8.65
N GLU A 38 -1.44 -9.39 -7.79
CA GLU A 38 -1.44 -8.17 -7.00
C GLU A 38 -1.39 -6.92 -7.90
N PHE A 39 -1.88 -5.80 -7.37
CA PHE A 39 -1.78 -4.52 -8.07
C PHE A 39 -0.39 -3.88 -7.89
N GLU A 40 0.18 -3.43 -8.99
CA GLU A 40 1.44 -2.68 -9.06
C GLU A 40 1.18 -1.18 -9.23
N ASP A 41 2.16 -0.37 -8.81
CA ASP A 41 2.01 1.09 -8.63
C ASP A 41 1.63 1.85 -9.91
N ASP A 42 2.10 1.39 -11.07
CA ASP A 42 1.88 2.01 -12.39
C ASP A 42 0.69 1.43 -13.15
N GLU A 43 -0.05 0.49 -12.56
CA GLU A 43 -1.16 -0.16 -13.22
C GLU A 43 -2.44 0.68 -13.21
N THR A 44 -3.14 0.64 -14.34
CA THR A 44 -4.45 1.28 -14.48
C THR A 44 -5.55 0.32 -14.05
N LEU A 45 -6.25 0.73 -12.99
CA LEU A 45 -7.37 0.00 -12.43
C LEU A 45 -8.69 0.62 -12.89
N ARG A 46 -9.71 -0.22 -13.06
CA ARG A 46 -11.08 0.18 -13.36
C ARG A 46 -12.00 -0.20 -12.21
N LEU A 47 -12.77 0.79 -11.75
CA LEU A 47 -13.78 0.64 -10.71
C LEU A 47 -15.14 0.34 -11.35
N ILE A 48 -15.83 -0.68 -10.85
CA ILE A 48 -17.20 -1.00 -11.27
C ILE A 48 -18.20 -0.16 -10.45
N PRO A 49 -18.91 0.84 -11.03
CA PRO A 49 -19.70 1.80 -10.25
C PRO A 49 -20.85 1.20 -9.45
N LYS A 50 -21.43 0.08 -9.92
CA LYS A 50 -22.58 -0.56 -9.25
C LYS A 50 -22.21 -1.31 -7.97
N CYS A 51 -20.96 -1.75 -7.83
CA CYS A 51 -20.55 -2.61 -6.71
C CYS A 51 -19.19 -2.27 -6.10
N ASN A 52 -18.49 -1.28 -6.65
CA ASN A 52 -17.20 -0.78 -6.19
C ASN A 52 -16.09 -1.85 -6.12
N HIS A 53 -16.17 -2.87 -6.97
CA HIS A 53 -15.05 -3.80 -7.18
C HIS A 53 -14.07 -3.21 -8.19
N VAL A 54 -12.79 -3.51 -7.97
CA VAL A 54 -11.65 -2.96 -8.72
C VAL A 54 -10.94 -4.12 -9.42
N PHE A 55 -10.50 -3.87 -10.66
CA PHE A 55 -9.77 -4.83 -11.51
C PHE A 55 -8.77 -4.06 -12.37
N HIS A 56 -7.78 -4.73 -12.95
CA HIS A 56 -7.01 -4.13 -14.05
C HIS A 56 -7.94 -3.79 -15.21
N ALA A 57 -7.78 -2.60 -15.80
CA ALA A 57 -8.55 -2.20 -16.97
C ALA A 57 -8.39 -3.20 -18.12
N GLU A 58 -7.16 -3.68 -18.36
CA GLU A 58 -6.85 -4.68 -19.38
C GLU A 58 -7.50 -6.05 -19.13
N CYS A 59 -7.78 -6.39 -17.87
CA CYS A 59 -8.41 -7.67 -17.52
C CYS A 59 -9.93 -7.59 -17.60
N ILE A 60 -10.52 -6.50 -17.10
CA ILE A 60 -11.97 -6.37 -16.97
C ILE A 60 -12.64 -5.94 -18.27
N ASP A 61 -11.98 -5.15 -19.13
CA ASP A 61 -12.58 -4.65 -20.36
C ASP A 61 -12.93 -5.78 -21.35
N PRO A 62 -12.03 -6.75 -21.63
CA PRO A 62 -12.36 -7.91 -22.45
C PRO A 62 -13.42 -8.81 -21.82
N TRP A 63 -13.42 -8.93 -20.48
CA TRP A 63 -14.46 -9.67 -19.76
C TRP A 63 -15.83 -9.04 -19.99
N LEU A 64 -15.93 -7.71 -19.84
CA LEU A 64 -17.18 -6.98 -20.00
C LEU A 64 -17.68 -6.94 -21.44
N ALA A 65 -16.79 -7.07 -22.42
CA ALA A 65 -17.17 -7.26 -23.83
C ALA A 65 -17.93 -8.58 -24.07
N SER A 66 -17.74 -9.58 -23.21
CA SER A 66 -18.41 -10.89 -23.29
C SER A 66 -19.49 -11.12 -22.23
N HIS A 67 -19.41 -10.43 -21.09
CA HIS A 67 -20.25 -10.62 -19.92
C HIS A 67 -20.78 -9.31 -19.36
N VAL A 68 -22.05 -9.31 -18.93
CA VAL A 68 -22.67 -8.11 -18.31
C VAL A 68 -22.65 -8.12 -16.79
N THR A 69 -21.82 -8.95 -16.17
CA THR A 69 -21.82 -9.18 -14.72
C THR A 69 -20.44 -9.00 -14.11
N CYS A 70 -20.39 -8.42 -12.92
CA CYS A 70 -19.17 -8.34 -12.12
C CYS A 70 -18.62 -9.76 -11.80
N PRO A 71 -17.32 -10.04 -12.02
CA PRO A 71 -16.70 -11.33 -11.70
C PRO A 71 -16.83 -11.74 -10.22
N VAL A 72 -16.81 -10.77 -9.31
CA VAL A 72 -16.79 -11.02 -7.86
C VAL A 72 -18.21 -11.22 -7.31
N CYS A 73 -19.09 -10.23 -7.50
CA CYS A 73 -20.41 -10.25 -6.85
C CYS A 73 -21.58 -10.60 -7.80
N ARG A 74 -21.30 -10.85 -9.08
CA ARG A 74 -22.31 -11.18 -10.11
C ARG A 74 -23.37 -10.09 -10.34
N ALA A 75 -23.15 -8.88 -9.81
CA ALA A 75 -24.04 -7.74 -10.06
C ALA A 75 -24.15 -7.46 -11.57
N ASN A 76 -25.37 -7.25 -12.06
CA ASN A 76 -25.63 -6.95 -13.46
C ASN A 76 -25.33 -5.49 -13.78
N LEU A 77 -24.38 -5.27 -14.68
CA LEU A 77 -23.83 -3.98 -15.07
C LEU A 77 -24.52 -3.37 -16.29
N ALA A 78 -25.41 -4.12 -16.97
CA ALA A 78 -26.26 -3.54 -17.98
C ALA A 78 -27.15 -2.46 -17.33
N THR A 79 -27.09 -1.24 -17.86
CA THR A 79 -27.99 -0.14 -17.49
C THR A 79 -29.41 -0.54 -17.84
N GLN A 80 -30.29 -0.67 -16.84
CA GLN A 80 -31.73 -0.74 -17.10
C GLN A 80 -32.22 0.70 -17.36
N PRO A 81 -32.94 0.95 -18.46
CA PRO A 81 -33.60 2.25 -18.65
C PRO A 81 -34.73 2.36 -17.62
N GLY A 82 -34.41 2.93 -16.45
CA GLY A 82 -35.35 3.06 -15.34
C GLY A 82 -34.73 3.09 -13.94
N ASP A 83 -33.45 2.72 -13.78
CA ASP A 83 -32.77 2.93 -12.51
C ASP A 83 -32.48 4.44 -12.35
N PRO A 84 -32.93 5.08 -11.25
CA PRO A 84 -32.56 6.46 -10.99
C PRO A 84 -31.04 6.52 -10.93
N VAL A 85 -30.45 7.40 -11.74
CA VAL A 85 -29.08 7.85 -11.55
C VAL A 85 -29.03 8.41 -10.13
N SER A 86 -28.53 7.62 -9.19
CA SER A 86 -28.17 8.11 -7.86
C SER A 86 -27.06 9.12 -8.10
N GLN A 87 -27.48 10.39 -8.18
CA GLN A 87 -26.63 11.54 -7.97
C GLN A 87 -25.82 11.30 -6.68
N PRO A 88 -24.61 11.86 -6.56
CA PRO A 88 -23.87 11.84 -5.30
C PRO A 88 -24.70 12.55 -4.24
N THR A 89 -25.45 11.79 -3.44
CA THR A 89 -26.10 12.30 -2.24
C THR A 89 -25.01 12.46 -1.20
N GLU A 90 -24.64 13.73 -0.98
CA GLU A 90 -24.32 14.37 0.29
C GLU A 90 -23.95 13.42 1.45
N LEU A 91 -22.79 13.70 2.05
CA LEU A 91 -22.26 13.10 3.27
C LEU A 91 -23.31 12.98 4.38
N ASP A 92 -23.88 11.79 4.56
CA ASP A 92 -24.51 11.42 5.82
C ASP A 92 -23.43 10.88 6.76
N ASN A 93 -23.02 11.73 7.71
CA ASN A 93 -22.22 11.39 8.89
C ASN A 93 -22.99 10.41 9.78
N THR A 94 -23.02 9.14 9.40
CA THR A 94 -23.42 8.05 10.30
C THR A 94 -22.18 7.58 11.02
N VAL A 95 -22.11 7.87 12.32
CA VAL A 95 -21.10 7.32 13.22
C VAL A 95 -21.28 5.80 13.24
N ILE A 96 -20.46 5.08 12.49
CA ILE A 96 -20.36 3.63 12.58
C ILE A 96 -19.41 3.38 13.75
N GLU A 97 -19.96 2.96 14.89
CA GLU A 97 -19.20 2.24 15.91
C GLU A 97 -18.67 0.96 15.25
N LEU A 98 -17.45 1.05 14.72
CA LEU A 98 -16.66 -0.10 14.31
C LEU A 98 -16.08 -0.67 15.60
N ASP A 99 -16.56 -1.86 15.99
CA ASP A 99 -15.89 -2.69 16.99
C ASP A 99 -14.43 -2.87 16.55
N LEU A 100 -13.56 -2.10 17.19
CA LEU A 100 -12.11 -2.21 17.11
C LEU A 100 -11.69 -3.45 17.91
N GLU A 101 -11.99 -4.64 17.40
CA GLU A 101 -11.26 -5.83 17.82
C GLU A 101 -9.92 -5.85 17.09
N ALA A 102 -8.93 -5.31 17.79
CA ALA A 102 -7.54 -5.19 17.41
C ALA A 102 -6.95 -6.52 16.93
N GLN A 103 -6.74 -6.63 15.62
CA GLN A 103 -5.77 -7.56 15.04
C GLN A 103 -4.49 -6.77 14.72
N ASN A 104 -3.74 -6.53 15.80
CA ASN A 104 -2.28 -6.34 15.80
C ASN A 104 -1.66 -7.53 15.00
N ASN A 105 -0.62 -7.46 14.16
CA ASN A 105 0.52 -6.56 13.99
C ASN A 105 1.33 -7.11 12.80
N ASP A 106 1.44 -6.40 11.67
CA ASP A 106 2.31 -6.80 10.54
C ASP A 106 3.48 -5.82 10.31
N ASN A 107 3.92 -5.11 11.35
CA ASN A 107 5.08 -4.20 11.26
C ASN A 107 6.35 -4.75 11.93
N ASP A 108 6.53 -6.07 11.86
CA ASP A 108 7.45 -6.81 12.73
C ASP A 108 8.68 -7.38 11.98
N LEU A 109 8.87 -7.05 10.70
CA LEU A 109 10.04 -7.51 9.92
C LEU A 109 11.09 -6.41 9.70
N GLU A 110 10.72 -5.21 9.26
CA GLU A 110 11.69 -4.11 9.04
C GLU A 110 12.29 -3.56 10.35
N ILE A 111 11.49 -3.42 11.41
CA ILE A 111 11.97 -2.91 12.72
C ILE A 111 12.96 -3.88 13.40
N ARG A 112 12.92 -5.17 13.05
CA ARG A 112 13.83 -6.19 13.62
C ARG A 112 15.21 -6.14 13.00
N GLU A 113 15.33 -5.83 11.72
CA GLU A 113 16.63 -5.78 11.03
C GLU A 113 17.45 -4.57 11.47
N GLU A 114 16.85 -3.37 11.56
CA GLU A 114 17.52 -2.18 12.10
C GLU A 114 17.92 -2.33 13.57
N ARG A 115 17.05 -2.96 14.39
CA ARG A 115 17.37 -3.22 15.81
C ARG A 115 18.54 -4.20 15.94
N ARG A 116 18.63 -5.20 15.07
CA ARG A 116 19.72 -6.19 15.08
C ARG A 116 21.05 -5.57 14.64
N GLU A 117 21.03 -4.63 13.69
CA GLU A 117 22.22 -3.88 13.28
C GLU A 117 22.69 -2.91 14.36
N ASN A 118 21.77 -2.19 15.01
CA ASN A 118 22.11 -1.29 16.12
C ASN A 118 22.65 -2.05 17.34
N GLN A 119 22.07 -3.22 17.69
CA GLN A 119 22.60 -4.07 18.77
C GLN A 119 23.99 -4.67 18.46
N ASN A 120 24.30 -4.91 17.19
CA ASN A 120 25.62 -5.38 16.78
C ASN A 120 26.68 -4.27 16.92
N ILE A 121 26.31 -3.01 16.60
CA ILE A 121 27.19 -1.84 16.75
C ILE A 121 27.51 -1.55 18.23
N ASP A 122 26.50 -1.62 19.12
CA ASP A 122 26.71 -1.41 20.56
C ASP A 122 27.63 -2.45 21.19
N THR A 123 27.52 -3.71 20.74
CA THR A 123 28.40 -4.80 21.20
C THR A 123 29.84 -4.56 20.75
N ILE A 124 30.05 -4.15 19.49
CA ILE A 124 31.37 -3.81 18.95
C ILE A 124 31.98 -2.61 19.69
N ASN A 125 31.21 -1.56 19.97
CA ASN A 125 31.70 -0.39 20.71
C ASN A 125 32.09 -0.74 22.16
N SER A 126 31.32 -1.62 22.81
CA SER A 126 31.64 -2.08 24.17
C SER A 126 32.93 -2.93 24.24
N ASP A 127 33.22 -3.70 23.19
CA ASP A 127 34.47 -4.47 23.09
C ASP A 127 35.69 -3.57 22.80
N VAL A 128 35.50 -2.46 22.07
CA VAL A 128 36.54 -1.44 21.83
C VAL A 128 36.83 -0.64 23.10
N GLU A 129 35.83 -0.33 23.92
CA GLU A 129 36.01 0.36 25.20
C GLU A 129 36.60 -0.54 26.29
N ALA A 130 36.30 -1.84 26.28
CA ALA A 130 36.89 -2.81 27.21
C ALA A 130 38.36 -3.13 26.88
N GLN A 131 38.78 -2.97 25.63
CA GLN A 131 40.17 -3.07 25.19
C GLN A 131 40.83 -1.70 25.19
N GLY A 132 41.00 -1.13 26.39
CA GLY A 132 41.75 0.10 26.64
C GLY A 132 43.24 0.01 26.28
N LEU A 133 43.55 -0.09 24.99
CA LEU A 133 44.89 0.08 24.43
C LEU A 133 44.93 1.43 23.72
N PHE A 134 45.24 2.43 24.53
CA PHE A 134 45.89 3.67 24.16
C PHE A 134 46.80 3.49 22.94
N HIS A 135 46.62 4.31 21.91
CA HIS A 135 47.74 4.95 21.23
C HIS A 135 47.22 6.03 20.29
N GLU A 136 47.43 7.29 20.65
CA GLU A 136 48.07 8.18 19.68
C GLU A 136 48.89 9.24 20.43
N SER A 137 50.21 9.16 20.21
CA SER A 137 51.17 10.14 20.66
C SER A 137 51.07 11.40 19.82
N THR A 138 51.03 12.58 20.45
CA THR A 138 51.57 13.78 19.79
C THR A 138 52.20 14.74 20.81
N LYS A 139 53.53 14.80 20.70
CA LYS A 139 54.56 15.72 21.22
C LYS A 139 54.09 17.05 21.82
N LEU A 140 54.80 17.49 22.86
CA LEU A 140 55.66 18.69 22.86
C LEU A 140 56.40 18.83 24.21
N ALA A 141 57.74 18.81 24.19
CA ALA A 141 58.58 19.47 25.20
C ALA A 141 58.77 20.93 24.75
N PRO A 142 58.81 21.93 25.65
CA PRO A 142 60.05 22.34 26.33
C PRO A 142 59.72 22.85 27.78
N THR A 143 60.58 23.31 28.69
CA THR A 143 61.92 23.92 28.75
C THR A 143 62.55 23.60 30.12
N SER A 144 63.89 23.77 30.21
CA SER A 144 64.70 24.37 31.30
C SER A 144 63.94 24.88 32.55
N ASP A 145 64.43 24.86 33.80
CA ASP A 145 65.79 25.06 34.35
C ASP A 145 65.72 24.92 35.90
N GLU A 146 66.86 25.05 36.59
CA GLU A 146 67.07 25.23 38.05
C GLU A 146 66.83 24.02 39.00
N GLY A 147 67.70 23.68 39.95
CA GLY A 147 68.95 24.30 40.41
C GLY A 147 69.50 23.48 41.59
N THR A 148 70.82 23.53 41.77
CA THR A 148 71.52 23.21 43.04
C THR A 148 71.90 24.53 43.68
#